data_AF-A0A8T4DUE2-F1
#
_entry.id   AF-A0A8T4DUE2-F1
#
_cell.length_a   1.000
_cell.length_b   1.000
_cell.length_c   1.000
_cell.angle_alpha   90.00
_cell.angle_beta   90.00
_cell.angle_gamma   90.00
#
_symmetry.space_group_name_H-M   'P 1'
#
loop_
_entity.id
_entity.type
_entity.pdbx_description
1 polymer ?
#
loop_
_entity_poly.entity_id
_entity_poly.type
_entity_poly.pdbx_seq_one_letter_code
_entity_poly.pdbx_strand_id
1 'polypeptide(L)'
;MDRIGSYEIKPFSKARQDIVVVSQEGKRRLNIHALLEIDVTDARKIIKDLKAKEDVSFTGWIVKCVSQAAHEHPQLNTYRLGRRKIVSFEDVDVPIPVEREIGGEIRPLAYIVRKANEKTVAEITREIRSVQHQQINESKEVLIEDL
;
A
#
# COMPACT_ATOMS: atom_id res chain seq x y z
N MET A 1 -16.34 44.40 9.66
CA MET A 1 -15.43 43.80 8.66
C MET A 1 -15.85 42.37 8.49
N ASP A 2 -16.37 42.04 7.32
CA ASP A 2 -16.66 40.65 6.95
C ASP A 2 -15.33 39.90 6.79
N ARG A 3 -15.02 39.01 7.73
CA ARG A 3 -13.71 38.33 7.84
C ARG A 3 -13.64 37.06 7.00
N ILE A 4 -14.72 36.67 6.32
CA ILE A 4 -14.87 35.34 5.75
C ILE A 4 -14.53 35.34 4.25
N GLY A 5 -14.80 36.42 3.53
CA GLY A 5 -14.60 36.48 2.07
C GLY A 5 -15.59 35.59 1.31
N SER A 6 -15.45 35.54 -0.03
CA SER A 6 -16.27 34.66 -0.88
C SER A 6 -15.78 33.21 -0.81
N TYR A 7 -16.72 32.26 -0.79
CA TYR A 7 -16.42 30.82 -0.76
C TYR A 7 -17.33 30.04 -1.71
N GLU A 8 -16.87 28.85 -2.11
CA GLU A 8 -17.61 27.89 -2.92
C GLU A 8 -17.64 26.54 -2.20
N ILE A 9 -18.81 25.88 -2.21
CA ILE A 9 -18.98 24.54 -1.65
C ILE A 9 -19.11 23.56 -2.82
N LYS A 10 -18.29 22.49 -2.81
CA LYS A 10 -18.38 21.38 -3.77
C LYS A 10 -18.54 20.05 -3.02
N PRO A 11 -19.39 19.14 -3.51
CA PRO A 11 -19.46 17.80 -2.96
C PRO A 11 -18.14 17.05 -3.19
N PHE A 12 -17.81 16.11 -2.31
CA PHE A 12 -16.71 15.20 -2.55
C PHE A 12 -17.04 14.27 -3.73
N SER A 13 -16.04 14.04 -4.58
CA SER A 13 -16.10 13.00 -5.61
C SER A 13 -16.28 11.61 -4.97
N LYS A 14 -16.76 10.63 -5.74
CA LYS A 14 -16.95 9.25 -5.27
C LYS A 14 -15.68 8.68 -4.64
N ALA A 15 -14.54 8.82 -5.32
CA ALA A 15 -13.24 8.38 -4.80
C ALA A 15 -12.89 9.00 -3.43
N ARG A 16 -13.20 10.29 -3.22
CA ARG A 16 -12.99 10.95 -1.92
C ARG A 16 -13.94 10.44 -0.84
N GLN A 17 -15.18 10.12 -1.20
CA GLN A 17 -16.13 9.51 -0.28
C GLN A 17 -15.64 8.13 0.17
N ASP A 18 -15.08 7.32 -0.73
CA ASP A 18 -14.52 6.00 -0.40
C ASP A 18 -13.33 6.12 0.57
N ILE A 19 -12.43 7.10 0.34
CA ILE A 19 -11.32 7.39 1.26
C ILE A 19 -11.84 7.77 2.65
N VAL A 20 -12.93 8.54 2.74
CA VAL A 20 -13.54 8.91 4.03
C VAL A 20 -14.02 7.66 4.77
N VAL A 21 -14.69 6.72 4.08
CA VAL A 21 -15.17 5.47 4.67
C VAL A 21 -14.01 4.63 5.21
N VAL A 22 -12.97 4.38 4.40
CA VAL A 22 -11.80 3.60 4.82
C VAL A 22 -11.09 4.27 6.01
N SER A 23 -10.95 5.59 5.97
CA SER A 23 -10.31 6.36 7.04
C SER A 23 -11.12 6.31 8.35
N GLN A 24 -12.45 6.32 8.28
CA GLN A 24 -13.31 6.18 9.45
C GLN A 24 -13.17 4.80 10.10
N GLU A 25 -13.10 3.73 9.32
CA GLU A 25 -12.86 2.38 9.86
C GLU A 25 -11.45 2.23 10.45
N GLY A 26 -10.43 2.82 9.81
CA GLY A 26 -9.06 2.86 10.35
C GLY A 26 -8.97 3.54 11.72
N LYS A 27 -9.72 4.63 11.92
CA LYS A 27 -9.78 5.38 13.19
C LYS A 27 -10.40 4.58 14.34
N ARG A 28 -11.22 3.57 14.06
CA ARG A 28 -11.85 2.73 15.10
C ARG A 28 -10.89 1.68 15.68
N ARG A 29 -9.74 1.45 15.04
CA ARG A 29 -8.74 0.50 15.50
C ARG A 29 -7.88 1.10 16.61
N LEU A 30 -7.53 0.27 17.59
CA LEU A 30 -6.54 0.62 18.60
C LEU A 30 -5.16 0.50 17.96
N ASN A 31 -4.56 1.64 17.63
CA ASN A 31 -3.25 1.71 17.00
C ASN A 31 -2.19 2.03 18.06
N ILE A 32 -1.10 1.26 18.04
CA ILE A 32 0.12 1.57 18.79
C ILE A 32 1.15 2.01 17.76
N HIS A 33 1.68 3.21 17.93
CA HIS A 33 2.69 3.77 17.02
C HIS A 33 4.08 3.55 17.60
N ALA A 34 4.98 2.98 16.79
CA ALA A 34 6.40 2.88 17.09
C ALA A 34 7.17 3.57 15.96
N LEU A 35 8.14 4.40 16.33
CA LEU A 35 9.11 4.98 15.40
C LEU A 35 10.41 4.17 15.51
N LEU A 36 10.97 3.82 14.36
CA LEU A 36 12.19 3.03 14.26
C LEU A 36 13.17 3.77 13.35
N GLU A 37 14.43 3.77 13.73
CA GLU A 37 15.54 4.15 12.86
C GLU A 37 16.21 2.86 12.36
N ILE A 38 16.37 2.75 11.04
CA ILE A 38 16.95 1.56 10.40
C ILE A 38 18.04 2.05 9.45
N ASP A 39 19.27 1.59 9.66
CA ASP A 39 20.35 1.82 8.71
C ASP A 39 20.14 0.94 7.47
N VAL A 40 20.00 1.58 6.31
CA VAL A 40 19.77 0.94 5.01
C VAL A 40 20.95 1.10 4.06
N THR A 41 22.11 1.53 4.56
CA THR A 41 23.28 1.87 3.74
C THR A 41 23.69 0.71 2.83
N ASP A 42 23.89 -0.48 3.40
CA ASP A 42 24.30 -1.66 2.63
C ASP A 42 23.21 -2.12 1.66
N ALA A 43 21.95 -2.12 2.10
CA ALA A 43 20.82 -2.46 1.23
C ALA A 43 20.75 -1.54 0.01
N ARG A 44 20.91 -0.22 0.19
CA ARG A 44 20.90 0.74 -0.93
C ARG A 44 22.09 0.54 -1.88
N LYS A 45 23.27 0.18 -1.35
CA LYS A 45 24.44 -0.14 -2.17
C LYS A 45 24.18 -1.40 -3.02
N ILE A 46 23.71 -2.48 -2.39
CA ILE A 46 23.39 -3.74 -3.07
C ILE A 46 22.32 -3.51 -4.16
N ILE A 47 21.24 -2.78 -3.86
CA ILE A 47 20.20 -2.46 -4.84
C ILE A 47 20.77 -1.67 -6.02
N LYS A 48 21.66 -0.71 -5.77
CA LYS A 48 22.31 0.07 -6.84
C LYS A 48 23.17 -0.82 -7.73
N ASP A 49 23.94 -1.73 -7.15
CA ASP A 49 24.82 -2.63 -7.90
C ASP A 49 24.02 -3.67 -8.71
N LEU A 50 22.88 -4.15 -8.18
CA LEU A 50 21.99 -5.09 -8.86
C LEU A 50 21.23 -4.47 -10.03
N LYS A 51 20.91 -3.18 -9.99
CA LYS A 51 20.17 -2.47 -11.04
C LYS A 51 20.81 -2.56 -12.43
N ALA A 52 22.11 -2.82 -12.52
CA ALA A 52 22.79 -3.02 -13.80
C ALA A 52 22.42 -4.37 -14.46
N LYS A 53 21.89 -5.33 -13.71
CA LYS A 53 21.61 -6.71 -14.16
C LYS A 53 20.13 -7.06 -14.08
N GLU A 54 19.42 -6.55 -13.08
CA GLU A 54 18.02 -6.87 -12.81
C GLU A 54 17.29 -5.63 -12.28
N ASP A 55 16.05 -5.40 -12.71
CA ASP A 55 15.25 -4.28 -12.20
C ASP A 55 14.76 -4.58 -10.79
N VAL A 56 15.39 -3.94 -9.82
CA VAL A 56 15.03 -3.99 -8.40
C VAL A 56 14.78 -2.59 -7.86
N SER A 57 13.73 -2.45 -7.06
CA SER A 57 13.33 -1.20 -6.43
C SER A 57 13.51 -1.25 -4.91
N PHE A 58 13.76 -0.08 -4.31
CA PHE A 58 13.85 0.04 -2.86
C PHE A 58 12.51 -0.31 -2.19
N THR A 59 11.38 0.10 -2.77
CA THR A 59 10.05 -0.30 -2.31
C THR A 59 9.84 -1.80 -2.38
N GLY A 60 10.21 -2.45 -3.50
CA GLY A 60 10.11 -3.91 -3.62
C GLY A 60 10.97 -4.65 -2.59
N TRP A 61 12.14 -4.10 -2.25
CA TRP A 61 12.98 -4.61 -1.17
C TRP A 61 12.33 -4.44 0.21
N ILE A 62 11.76 -3.27 0.52
CA ILE A 62 11.02 -3.05 1.77
C ILE A 62 9.84 -4.03 1.90
N VAL A 63 9.05 -4.19 0.84
CA VAL A 63 7.92 -5.14 0.81
C VAL A 63 8.40 -6.56 1.11
N LYS A 64 9.54 -6.99 0.52
CA LYS A 64 10.13 -8.30 0.81
C LYS A 64 10.58 -8.43 2.27
N CYS A 65 11.21 -7.42 2.84
CA CYS A 65 11.63 -7.44 4.25
C CYS A 65 10.42 -7.55 5.19
N VAL A 66 9.38 -6.75 4.95
CA VAL A 66 8.14 -6.78 5.75
C VAL A 66 7.43 -8.13 5.60
N SER A 67 7.33 -8.66 4.37
CA SER A 67 6.66 -9.93 4.13
C SER A 67 7.39 -11.10 4.77
N GLN A 68 8.73 -11.11 4.72
CA GLN A 68 9.55 -12.10 5.38
C GLN A 68 9.39 -12.06 6.90
N ALA A 69 9.48 -10.86 7.50
CA ALA A 69 9.32 -10.70 8.95
C ALA A 69 7.93 -11.14 9.43
N ALA A 70 6.86 -10.82 8.69
CA ALA A 70 5.51 -11.25 9.02
C ALA A 70 5.30 -12.76 8.84
N HIS A 71 6.01 -13.40 7.90
CA HIS A 71 5.99 -14.85 7.72
C HIS A 71 6.74 -15.57 8.86
N GLU A 72 7.88 -15.04 9.31
CA GLU A 72 8.66 -15.57 10.44
C GLU A 72 7.98 -15.32 11.80
N HIS A 73 7.15 -14.28 11.88
CA HIS A 73 6.36 -13.93 13.07
C HIS A 73 4.85 -13.88 12.75
N PRO A 74 4.18 -15.05 12.60
CA PRO A 74 2.80 -15.12 12.12
C PRO A 74 1.79 -14.33 12.95
N GLN A 75 2.09 -14.02 14.22
CA GLN A 75 1.24 -13.18 15.09
C GLN A 75 1.00 -11.78 14.50
N LEU A 76 1.93 -11.29 13.68
CA LEU A 76 1.82 -10.01 12.96
C LEU A 76 0.91 -10.10 11.72
N ASN A 77 0.68 -11.31 11.18
CA ASN A 77 -0.20 -11.57 10.04
C ASN A 77 -1.52 -12.23 10.48
N THR A 78 -2.16 -11.63 11.49
CA THR A 78 -3.42 -12.15 12.06
C THR A 78 -4.53 -11.12 12.09
N TYR A 79 -5.77 -11.61 12.16
CA TYR A 79 -6.95 -10.78 12.31
C TYR A 79 -7.85 -11.28 13.43
N ARG A 80 -8.52 -10.35 14.13
CA ARG A 80 -9.51 -10.70 15.16
C ARG A 80 -10.79 -11.19 14.52
N LEU A 81 -11.17 -12.44 14.81
CA LEU A 81 -12.42 -13.05 14.36
C LEU A 81 -13.45 -13.02 15.51
N GLY A 82 -14.43 -12.13 15.41
CA GLY A 82 -15.45 -11.94 16.44
C GLY A 82 -14.84 -11.43 17.76
N ARG A 83 -15.32 -11.96 18.89
CA ARG A 83 -14.91 -11.47 20.23
C ARG A 83 -13.79 -12.27 20.89
N ARG A 84 -13.53 -13.51 20.45
CA ARG A 84 -12.69 -14.48 21.18
C ARG A 84 -11.79 -15.35 20.30
N LYS A 85 -11.69 -15.06 19.00
CA LYS A 85 -10.86 -15.83 18.07
C LYS A 85 -9.91 -14.92 17.31
N ILE A 86 -8.82 -15.50 16.87
CA ILE A 86 -7.84 -14.91 15.96
C ILE A 86 -7.73 -15.87 14.77
N VAL A 87 -7.68 -15.31 13.56
CA VAL A 87 -7.33 -16.04 12.34
C VAL A 87 -5.92 -15.61 11.93
N SER A 88 -5.10 -16.57 11.53
CA SER A 88 -3.73 -16.34 11.04
C SER A 88 -3.65 -16.79 9.59
N PHE A 89 -2.89 -16.07 8.78
CA PHE A 89 -2.74 -16.37 7.36
C PHE A 89 -1.30 -16.80 7.06
N GLU A 90 -1.14 -17.85 6.26
CA GLU A 90 0.19 -18.33 5.82
C GLU A 90 0.78 -17.42 4.74
N ASP A 91 -0.06 -17.04 3.78
CA ASP A 91 0.26 -16.05 2.76
C ASP A 91 0.33 -14.66 3.38
N VAL A 92 1.40 -13.92 3.08
CA VAL A 92 1.56 -12.53 3.49
C VAL A 92 1.25 -11.62 2.33
N ASP A 93 0.13 -10.93 2.42
CA ASP A 93 -0.28 -9.91 1.45
C ASP A 93 0.11 -8.52 1.97
N VAL A 94 0.80 -7.73 1.14
CA VAL A 94 1.28 -6.40 1.54
C VAL A 94 0.56 -5.32 0.73
N PRO A 95 -0.35 -4.54 1.34
CA PRO A 95 -0.95 -3.38 0.69
C PRO A 95 0.06 -2.24 0.59
N ILE A 96 0.15 -1.64 -0.60
CA ILE A 96 1.02 -0.49 -0.90
C ILE A 96 0.22 0.58 -1.65
N PRO A 97 0.38 1.87 -1.30
CA PRO A 97 -0.12 2.95 -2.13
C PRO A 97 0.75 3.08 -3.37
N VAL A 98 0.13 3.08 -4.55
CA VAL A 98 0.79 3.32 -5.83
C VAL A 98 0.11 4.51 -6.49
N GLU A 99 0.85 5.58 -6.69
CA GLU A 99 0.38 6.75 -7.42
C GLU A 99 0.26 6.45 -8.92
N ARG A 100 -0.85 6.88 -9.53
CA ARG A 100 -1.11 6.77 -10.96
C ARG A 100 -1.67 8.09 -11.49
N GLU A 101 -1.39 8.39 -12.74
CA GLU A 101 -1.97 9.54 -13.44
C GLU A 101 -3.17 9.08 -14.27
N ILE A 102 -4.35 9.65 -14.01
CA ILE A 102 -5.60 9.37 -14.74
C ILE A 102 -6.22 10.72 -15.09
N GLY A 103 -6.43 10.99 -16.38
CA GLY A 103 -7.04 12.25 -16.84
C GLY A 103 -6.27 13.52 -16.42
N GLY A 104 -4.95 13.42 -16.21
CA GLY A 104 -4.11 14.53 -15.73
C GLY A 104 -4.14 14.77 -14.21
N GLU A 105 -4.82 13.91 -13.44
CA GLU A 105 -4.82 13.94 -11.98
C GLU A 105 -4.04 12.75 -11.41
N ILE A 106 -3.16 13.01 -10.44
CA ILE A 106 -2.45 11.96 -9.71
C ILE A 106 -3.37 11.42 -8.61
N ARG A 107 -3.65 10.12 -8.65
CA ARG A 107 -4.52 9.43 -7.69
C ARG A 107 -3.80 8.24 -7.05
N PRO A 108 -3.90 8.05 -5.72
CA PRO A 108 -3.34 6.88 -5.05
C PRO A 108 -4.25 5.67 -5.24
N LEU A 109 -3.71 4.58 -5.77
CA LEU A 109 -4.34 3.26 -5.76
C LEU A 109 -3.78 2.44 -4.59
N ALA A 110 -4.67 1.86 -3.78
CA ALA A 110 -4.28 0.83 -2.82
C ALA A 110 -4.09 -0.50 -3.57
N TYR A 111 -2.85 -0.86 -3.90
CA TYR A 111 -2.52 -2.12 -4.55
C TYR A 111 -2.05 -3.16 -3.53
N ILE A 112 -2.44 -4.42 -3.70
CA ILE A 112 -2.04 -5.50 -2.79
C ILE A 112 -1.05 -6.42 -3.50
N VAL A 113 0.20 -6.45 -3.03
CA VAL A 113 1.17 -7.45 -3.46
C VAL A 113 0.80 -8.77 -2.78
N ARG A 114 0.12 -9.64 -3.51
CA ARG A 114 -0.34 -10.95 -3.01
C ARG A 114 0.84 -11.89 -2.77
N LYS A 115 0.81 -12.73 -1.73
CA LYS A 115 1.85 -13.75 -1.46
C LYS A 115 3.28 -13.17 -1.51
N ALA A 116 3.48 -11.97 -0.95
CA ALA A 116 4.73 -11.24 -1.01
C ALA A 116 5.89 -11.99 -0.31
N ASN A 117 5.58 -12.92 0.59
CA ASN A 117 6.56 -13.83 1.22
C ASN A 117 7.15 -14.82 0.20
N GLU A 118 6.39 -15.26 -0.80
CA GLU A 118 6.84 -16.21 -1.84
C GLU A 118 7.61 -15.51 -2.97
N LYS A 119 7.43 -14.20 -3.14
CA LYS A 119 8.04 -13.43 -4.25
C LYS A 119 9.46 -12.97 -3.96
N THR A 120 10.25 -12.85 -5.02
CA THR A 120 11.56 -12.17 -5.03
C THR A 120 11.39 -10.64 -5.12
N VAL A 121 12.45 -9.90 -4.80
CA VAL A 121 12.47 -8.42 -4.92
C VAL A 121 12.20 -7.96 -6.35
N ALA A 122 12.72 -8.69 -7.34
CA ALA A 122 12.51 -8.37 -8.75
C ALA A 122 11.07 -8.64 -9.22
N GLU A 123 10.44 -9.73 -8.76
CA GLU A 123 9.02 -9.99 -9.03
C GLU A 123 8.12 -8.92 -8.43
N ILE A 124 8.34 -8.56 -7.17
CA ILE A 124 7.60 -7.47 -6.52
C ILE A 124 7.81 -6.15 -7.27
N THR A 125 9.05 -5.86 -7.68
CA THR A 125 9.36 -4.65 -8.45
C THR A 125 8.61 -4.62 -9.78
N ARG A 126 8.64 -5.72 -10.55
CA ARG A 126 7.91 -5.83 -11.83
C ARG A 126 6.42 -5.62 -11.65
N GLU A 127 5.83 -6.18 -10.59
CA GLU A 127 4.42 -6.01 -10.25
C GLU A 127 4.09 -4.54 -9.95
N ILE A 128 4.89 -3.87 -9.12
CA ILE A 128 4.73 -2.43 -8.84
C ILE A 128 4.83 -1.61 -10.13
N ARG A 129 5.80 -1.89 -11.00
CA ARG A 129 5.96 -1.18 -12.29
C ARG A 129 4.77 -1.42 -13.22
N SER A 130 4.29 -2.65 -13.31
CA SER A 130 3.12 -3.00 -14.13
C SER A 130 1.90 -2.20 -13.68
N VAL A 131 1.67 -2.12 -12.38
CA VAL A 131 0.60 -1.33 -11.76
C VAL A 131 0.78 0.16 -12.07
N GLN A 132 1.98 0.72 -11.95
CA GLN A 132 2.24 2.13 -12.28
C GLN A 132 1.92 2.50 -13.73
N HIS A 133 2.17 1.60 -14.68
CA HIS A 133 2.00 1.86 -16.12
C HIS A 133 0.67 1.39 -16.70
N GLN A 134 -0.15 0.67 -15.94
CA GLN A 134 -1.43 0.16 -16.40
C GLN A 134 -2.42 1.33 -16.58
N GLN A 135 -2.85 1.54 -17.82
CA GLN A 135 -3.94 2.46 -18.15
C GLN A 135 -5.27 1.90 -17.63
N ILE A 136 -6.00 2.70 -16.86
CA ILE A 136 -7.33 2.36 -16.36
C ILE A 136 -8.35 3.34 -16.97
N ASN A 137 -9.48 2.82 -17.45
CA ASN A 137 -10.65 3.64 -17.75
C ASN A 137 -11.35 4.03 -16.44
N GLU A 138 -11.83 5.28 -16.35
CA GLU A 138 -12.48 5.92 -15.19
C GLU A 138 -13.55 5.07 -14.46
N SER A 139 -14.06 4.03 -15.12
CA SER A 139 -15.09 3.12 -14.61
C SER A 139 -14.63 2.17 -13.50
N LYS A 140 -13.32 1.91 -13.34
CA LYS A 140 -12.78 0.90 -12.39
C LYS A 140 -12.16 1.50 -11.12
N GLU A 141 -12.62 2.67 -10.71
CA GLU A 141 -12.04 3.45 -9.60
C GLU A 141 -12.47 2.98 -8.19
N VAL A 142 -13.15 1.85 -8.05
CA VAL A 142 -13.60 1.40 -6.74
C VAL A 142 -12.46 0.68 -6.03
N LEU A 143 -12.21 1.06 -4.77
CA LEU A 143 -11.24 0.44 -3.87
C LEU A 143 -11.46 -1.07 -3.65
N ILE A 144 -12.56 -1.64 -4.15
CA ILE A 144 -13.00 -3.03 -3.99
C ILE A 144 -14.02 -3.34 -5.12
N GLU A 145 -13.59 -3.62 -6.33
CA GLU A 145 -14.51 -4.19 -7.36
C GLU A 145 -14.26 -5.69 -7.61
N ASP A 146 -13.03 -6.17 -7.37
CA ASP A 146 -12.62 -7.54 -7.69
C ASP A 146 -12.01 -8.28 -6.47
N LEU A 147 -12.76 -8.41 -5.37
CA LEU A 147 -12.50 -9.37 -4.29
C LEU A 147 -13.66 -10.35 -4.13
#